data_AF-A0A392SXP0-F1
#
_entry.id   AF-A0A392SXP0-F1
#
_cell.length_a   1.000
_cell.length_b   1.000
_cell.length_c   1.000
_cell.angle_alpha   90.00
_cell.angle_beta   90.00
_cell.angle_gamma   90.00
#
_symmetry.space_group_name_H-M   'P 1'
#
loop_
_entity.id
_entity.type
_entity.pdbx_description
1 polymer ?
#
loop_
_entity_poly.entity_id
_entity_poly.type
_entity_poly.pdbx_seq_one_letter_code
_entity_poly.pdbx_strand_id
1 'polypeptide(L)'
;RKTQNAVAFARATGDGVFNAIIWDVVVDPSFQGIGLGKAVVERLIEDLVGRGILNIALYSEPRVIGFYRPLGFVADPDGIRGMVYSRKPKRK
;
A
#
# COMPACT_ATOMS: atom_id res chain seq x y z
N ARG A 1 5.35 -2.85 28.65
CA ARG A 1 6.46 -2.07 28.05
C ARG A 1 6.28 -2.09 26.54
N LYS A 2 6.21 -0.94 25.86
CA LYS A 2 6.35 -0.91 24.39
C LYS A 2 7.78 -1.35 24.06
N THR A 3 7.94 -2.36 23.23
CA THR A 3 9.25 -2.75 22.69
C THR A 3 9.71 -1.64 21.72
N GLN A 4 11.01 -1.34 21.68
CA GLN A 4 11.57 -0.31 20.78
C GLN A 4 11.74 -0.79 19.33
N ASN A 5 11.37 -2.04 19.02
CA ASN A 5 11.59 -2.62 17.71
C ASN A 5 10.32 -2.52 16.87
N ALA A 6 10.38 -1.79 15.77
CA ALA A 6 9.31 -1.76 14.78
C ALA A 6 9.27 -3.09 14.02
N VAL A 7 8.12 -3.79 14.08
CA VAL A 7 7.92 -5.10 13.45
C VAL A 7 6.97 -5.05 12.25
N ALA A 8 6.34 -3.90 12.00
CA ALA A 8 5.50 -3.65 10.84
C ALA A 8 5.53 -2.17 10.47
N PHE A 9 5.43 -1.88 9.17
CA PHE A 9 5.55 -0.53 8.62
C PHE A 9 4.76 -0.40 7.32
N ALA A 10 4.20 0.79 7.08
CA ALA A 10 3.69 1.17 5.77
C ALA A 10 4.06 2.62 5.42
N ARG A 11 4.25 2.89 4.13
CA ARG A 11 4.59 4.20 3.58
C ARG A 11 3.65 4.59 2.46
N ALA A 12 3.15 5.82 2.52
CA ALA A 12 2.44 6.45 1.41
C ALA A 12 3.02 7.83 1.08
N THR A 13 2.83 8.24 -0.17
CA THR A 13 3.09 9.63 -0.63
C THR A 13 1.85 10.13 -1.35
N GLY A 14 1.53 11.41 -1.20
CA GLY A 14 0.37 12.02 -1.84
C GLY A 14 0.59 13.48 -2.19
N ASP A 15 -0.42 14.07 -2.83
CA ASP A 15 -0.45 15.51 -3.18
C ASP A 15 -0.88 16.40 -2.01
N GLY A 16 -1.29 15.80 -0.89
CA GLY A 16 -1.78 16.50 0.31
C GLY A 16 -3.21 17.02 0.19
N VAL A 17 -3.94 16.66 -0.88
CA VAL A 17 -5.30 17.13 -1.13
C VAL A 17 -6.25 15.97 -1.44
N PHE A 18 -5.96 15.16 -2.48
CA PHE A 18 -6.90 14.16 -2.98
C PHE A 18 -6.30 12.78 -3.18
N ASN A 19 -5.01 12.69 -3.55
CA ASN A 19 -4.40 11.45 -4.01
C ASN A 19 -3.28 10.98 -3.09
N ALA A 20 -3.21 9.68 -2.82
CA ALA A 20 -2.06 9.02 -2.23
C ALA A 20 -1.76 7.66 -2.88
N ILE A 21 -0.48 7.31 -2.94
CA ILE A 21 -0.01 5.99 -3.35
C ILE A 21 0.71 5.34 -2.17
N ILE A 22 0.27 4.15 -1.78
CA ILE A 22 0.97 3.27 -0.83
C ILE A 22 2.07 2.54 -1.60
N TRP A 23 3.30 2.62 -1.09
CA TRP A 23 4.48 2.02 -1.71
C TRP A 23 4.96 0.79 -0.97
N ASP A 24 5.31 0.95 0.31
CA ASP A 24 5.86 -0.13 1.12
C ASP A 24 4.82 -0.57 2.13
N VAL A 25 4.60 -1.87 2.25
CA VAL A 25 3.88 -2.52 3.36
C VAL A 25 4.71 -3.72 3.76
N VAL A 26 5.32 -3.67 4.94
CA VAL A 26 6.30 -4.66 5.39
C VAL A 26 5.95 -5.13 6.79
N VAL A 27 6.06 -6.44 7.01
CA VAL A 27 5.91 -7.07 8.32
C VAL A 27 7.09 -8.01 8.50
N ASP A 28 7.75 -7.91 9.65
CA ASP A 28 8.81 -8.83 10.06
C ASP A 28 8.33 -10.28 9.94
N PRO A 29 9.09 -11.20 9.30
CA PRO A 29 8.68 -12.58 9.09
C PRO A 29 8.21 -13.31 10.35
N SER A 30 8.81 -13.05 11.51
CA SER A 30 8.42 -13.66 12.79
C SER A 30 7.06 -13.17 13.31
N PHE A 31 6.50 -12.11 12.71
CA PHE A 31 5.22 -11.51 13.09
C PHE A 31 4.20 -11.50 11.94
N GLN A 32 4.42 -12.33 10.91
CA GLN A 32 3.45 -12.54 9.83
C GLN A 32 2.34 -13.51 10.25
N GLY A 33 1.22 -13.52 9.51
CA GLY A 33 0.09 -14.45 9.76
C GLY A 33 -0.82 -14.08 10.93
N ILE A 34 -0.44 -13.11 11.77
CA ILE A 34 -1.22 -12.67 12.94
C ILE A 34 -2.01 -11.36 12.71
N GLY A 35 -2.06 -10.87 11.46
CA GLY A 35 -2.88 -9.72 11.09
C GLY A 35 -2.21 -8.34 11.20
N LEU A 36 -0.92 -8.25 11.55
CA LEU A 36 -0.23 -6.95 11.66
C LEU A 36 -0.22 -6.13 10.36
N GLY A 37 0.01 -6.79 9.21
CA GLY A 37 -0.01 -6.11 7.92
C GLY A 37 -1.36 -5.44 7.65
N LYS A 38 -2.45 -6.16 7.95
CA LYS A 38 -3.82 -5.62 7.84
C LYS A 38 -3.99 -4.41 8.76
N ALA A 39 -3.62 -4.54 10.04
CA ALA A 39 -3.77 -3.46 11.02
C ALA A 39 -3.01 -2.18 10.64
N VAL A 40 -1.78 -2.31 10.10
CA VAL A 40 -0.99 -1.15 9.66
C VAL A 40 -1.61 -0.48 8.44
N VAL A 41 -2.12 -1.24 7.48
CA VAL A 41 -2.78 -0.69 6.29
C VAL A 41 -4.11 -0.02 6.64
N GLU A 42 -4.93 -0.65 7.48
CA GLU A 42 -6.19 -0.05 7.97
C GLU A 42 -5.92 1.29 8.66
N ARG A 43 -4.92 1.32 9.55
CA ARG A 43 -4.54 2.55 10.25
C ARG A 43 -4.06 3.64 9.29
N LEU A 44 -3.28 3.27 8.27
CA LEU A 44 -2.83 4.21 7.24
C LEU A 44 -4.01 4.76 6.43
N ILE A 45 -4.98 3.91 6.05
CA ILE A 45 -6.19 4.34 5.33
C ILE A 45 -7.01 5.30 6.18
N GLU A 46 -7.26 4.97 7.45
CA GLU A 46 -7.97 5.86 8.38
C GLU A 46 -7.31 7.25 8.46
N ASP A 47 -5.98 7.29 8.60
CA ASP A 47 -5.24 8.53 8.70
C ASP A 47 -5.27 9.34 7.39
N LEU A 48 -5.26 8.69 6.22
CA LEU A 48 -5.37 9.34 4.91
C LEU A 48 -6.78 9.88 4.67
N VAL A 49 -7.80 9.07 4.91
CA VAL A 49 -9.22 9.46 4.76
C VAL A 49 -9.57 10.58 5.72
N GLY A 50 -9.07 10.53 6.97
CA GLY A 50 -9.24 11.60 7.95
C GLY A 50 -8.61 12.94 7.52
N ARG A 51 -7.67 12.93 6.59
CA ARG A 51 -7.08 14.12 5.96
C ARG A 51 -7.80 14.56 4.68
N GLY A 52 -8.89 13.90 4.30
CA GLY A 52 -9.64 14.18 3.07
C GLY A 52 -9.07 13.52 1.81
N ILE A 53 -8.07 12.65 1.94
CA ILE A 53 -7.49 11.91 0.81
C ILE A 53 -8.38 10.70 0.52
N LEU A 54 -9.12 10.78 -0.60
CA LEU A 54 -10.11 9.76 -0.97
C LEU A 54 -9.63 8.82 -2.08
N ASN A 55 -8.66 9.24 -2.89
CA ASN A 55 -8.08 8.38 -3.92
C ASN A 55 -6.76 7.76 -3.43
N ILE A 56 -6.84 6.52 -2.93
CA ILE A 56 -5.71 5.78 -2.38
C ILE A 56 -5.41 4.59 -3.29
N ALA A 57 -4.24 4.61 -3.94
CA ALA A 57 -3.81 3.56 -4.85
C ALA A 57 -2.60 2.78 -4.30
N LEU A 58 -2.39 1.57 -4.81
CA LEU A 58 -1.18 0.78 -4.57
C LEU A 58 -0.89 -0.12 -5.77
N TYR A 59 0.34 -0.60 -5.85
CA TYR A 59 0.73 -1.64 -6.80
C TYR A 59 0.95 -2.94 -6.04
N SER A 60 0.25 -3.99 -6.44
CA SER A 60 0.35 -5.30 -5.80
C SER A 60 0.82 -6.35 -6.80
N GLU A 61 1.64 -7.28 -6.33
CA GLU A 61 1.87 -8.53 -7.05
C GLU A 61 0.57 -9.35 -7.12
N PRO A 62 0.35 -10.14 -8.19
CA PRO A 62 -0.87 -10.93 -8.35
C PRO A 62 -1.20 -11.83 -7.15
N ARG A 63 -0.18 -12.40 -6.51
CA ARG A 63 -0.32 -13.33 -5.37
C ARG A 63 -0.78 -12.64 -4.08
N VAL A 64 -0.61 -11.32 -3.98
CA VAL A 64 -0.91 -10.53 -2.79
C VAL A 64 -2.25 -9.77 -2.91
N ILE A 65 -2.88 -9.74 -4.09
CA ILE A 65 -4.18 -9.08 -4.31
C ILE A 65 -5.24 -9.54 -3.30
N GLY A 66 -5.25 -10.85 -2.96
CA GLY A 66 -6.18 -11.42 -1.99
C GLY A 66 -6.05 -10.83 -0.57
N PHE A 67 -4.88 -10.31 -0.20
CA PHE A 67 -4.66 -9.63 1.07
C PHE A 67 -5.31 -8.24 1.10
N TYR A 68 -5.24 -7.49 0.00
CA TYR A 68 -5.77 -6.13 -0.07
C TYR A 68 -7.27 -6.05 -0.35
N ARG A 69 -7.85 -7.08 -1.01
CA ARG A 69 -9.28 -7.10 -1.37
C ARG A 69 -10.21 -6.92 -0.15
N PRO A 70 -10.01 -7.59 1.00
CA PRO A 70 -10.84 -7.36 2.20
C PRO A 70 -10.68 -5.96 2.81
N LEU A 71 -9.66 -5.20 2.42
CA LEU A 71 -9.41 -3.83 2.87
C LEU A 71 -10.05 -2.78 1.95
N GLY A 72 -10.84 -3.21 0.96
CA GLY A 72 -11.57 -2.34 0.04
C GLY A 72 -10.83 -1.99 -1.26
N PHE A 73 -9.61 -2.49 -1.47
CA PHE A 73 -8.91 -2.30 -2.74
C PHE A 73 -9.49 -3.17 -3.86
N VAL A 74 -9.59 -2.58 -5.04
CA VAL A 74 -10.06 -3.24 -6.27
C VAL A 74 -8.95 -3.18 -7.32
N ALA A 75 -8.70 -4.30 -8.00
CA ALA A 75 -7.77 -4.36 -9.11
C ALA A 75 -8.46 -3.89 -10.40
N ASP A 76 -7.77 -3.07 -11.19
CA ASP A 76 -8.23 -2.52 -12.48
C ASP A 76 -9.67 -1.96 -12.47
N PRO A 77 -10.03 -1.05 -11.52
CA PRO A 77 -11.37 -0.46 -11.49
C PRO A 77 -11.65 0.29 -12.81
N ASP A 78 -12.82 0.03 -13.41
CA ASP A 78 -13.25 0.62 -14.69
C ASP A 78 -12.24 0.47 -15.85
N GLY A 79 -11.37 -0.56 -15.78
CA GLY A 79 -10.34 -0.80 -16.78
C GLY A 79 -9.12 0.13 -16.68
N ILE A 80 -9.01 0.95 -15.64
CA ILE A 80 -7.83 1.78 -15.36
C ILE A 80 -6.64 0.87 -15.07
N ARG A 81 -5.52 1.09 -15.76
CA ARG A 81 -4.31 0.28 -15.61
C ARG A 81 -3.14 1.10 -15.10
N GLY A 82 -2.44 0.55 -14.11
CA GLY A 82 -1.15 1.06 -13.67
C GLY A 82 -0.10 0.95 -14.78
N MET A 83 0.58 2.06 -15.09
CA MET A 83 1.65 2.09 -16.08
C MET A 83 2.94 2.60 -15.45
N VAL A 84 4.08 2.03 -15.85
CA VAL A 84 5.41 2.45 -15.38
C VAL A 84 6.24 2.88 -16.58
N TYR A 85 6.87 4.05 -16.47
CA TYR A 85 7.81 4.51 -17.48
C TYR A 85 9.13 3.74 -17.40
N SER A 86 9.60 3.24 -18.54
CA SER A 86 10.91 2.60 -18.67
C SER A 86 11.67 3.23 -19.83
N ARG A 87 12.90 3.69 -19.59
CA ARG A 87 13.79 4.15 -20.67
C ARG A 87 14.29 2.93 -21.43
N LYS A 88 14.19 2.96 -22.76
CA LYS A 88 14.82 1.96 -23.61
C LYS A 88 16.32 1.90 -23.28
N PRO A 89 16.90 0.73 -22.97
CA PRO A 89 18.34 0.62 -22.82
C PRO A 89 18.99 1.06 -24.14
N LYS A 90 20.05 1.90 -24.06
CA LYS A 90 20.90 2.15 -25.22
C LYS A 90 21.46 0.79 -25.65
N ARG A 91 21.13 0.34 -26.87
CA ARG A 91 21.79 -0.81 -27.48
C ARG A 91 23.30 -0.52 -27.45
N LYS A 92 24.08 -1.43 -26.84
CA LYS A 92 25.53 -1.45 -27.04
C LYS A 92 25.83 -1.79 -28.49
#